data_AF-A0A4P6Y768-F1
#
_entry.id   AF-A0A4P6Y768-F1
#
_cell.length_a   1.000
_cell.length_b   1.000
_cell.length_c   1.000
_cell.angle_alpha   90.00
_cell.angle_beta   90.00
_cell.angle_gamma   90.00
#
_symmetry.space_group_name_H-M   'P 1'
#
loop_
_entity.id
_entity.type
_entity.pdbx_description
1 polymer ?
#
loop_
_entity_poly.entity_id
_entity_poly.type
_entity_poly.pdbx_seq_one_letter_code
_entity_poly.pdbx_strand_id
1 'polypeptide(L)'
;MITVEELIDTLDNDATEADLKSAAESLLEAISDWPTSISEPSELVTELKLHINSKLTFKNIERFLKTQRVEKDAWKMESLSSILNIFKIERNEIVDGELELEVLLQRITNRLKI
;
A
#
# COMPACT_ATOMS: atom_id res chain seq x y z
N MET A 1 8.08 -12.19 1.71
CA MET A 1 6.68 -11.90 1.36
C MET A 1 6.55 -12.12 -0.14
N ILE A 2 6.14 -11.19 -1.01
CA ILE A 2 6.78 -11.05 -2.34
C ILE A 2 7.83 -9.95 -2.23
N THR A 3 8.87 -9.98 -3.04
CA THR A 3 9.83 -8.87 -3.15
C THR A 3 9.29 -7.77 -4.08
N VAL A 4 9.93 -6.59 -4.05
CA VAL A 4 9.67 -5.54 -5.06
C VAL A 4 9.97 -6.03 -6.49
N GLU A 5 11.01 -6.85 -6.67
CA GLU A 5 11.34 -7.43 -7.97
C GLU A 5 10.22 -8.35 -8.48
N GLU A 6 9.71 -9.25 -7.63
CA GLU A 6 8.58 -10.14 -7.97
C GLU A 6 7.29 -9.34 -8.24
N LEU A 7 7.10 -8.20 -7.57
CA LEU A 7 5.98 -7.29 -7.82
C LEU A 7 6.08 -6.68 -9.23
N ILE A 8 7.26 -6.22 -9.63
CA ILE A 8 7.52 -5.66 -10.96
C ILE A 8 7.27 -6.72 -12.04
N ASP A 9 7.84 -7.92 -11.87
CA ASP A 9 7.68 -9.02 -12.84
C ASP A 9 6.20 -9.39 -13.07
N THR A 10 5.37 -9.29 -12.02
CA THR A 10 3.94 -9.61 -12.13
C THR A 10 3.15 -8.51 -12.85
N LEU A 11 3.57 -7.25 -12.73
CA LEU A 11 2.93 -6.12 -13.42
C LEU A 11 3.10 -6.19 -14.94
N ASP A 12 4.22 -6.74 -15.41
CA ASP A 12 4.51 -6.94 -16.83
C ASP A 12 3.71 -8.11 -17.45
N ASN A 13 2.97 -8.88 -16.63
CA ASN A 13 2.10 -9.96 -17.11
C ASN A 13 0.70 -9.44 -17.47
N ASP A 14 0.39 -9.39 -18.76
CA ASP A 14 -0.90 -8.95 -19.32
C ASP A 14 -2.11 -9.83 -18.96
N ALA A 15 -1.89 -11.03 -18.39
CA ALA A 15 -2.98 -11.88 -17.92
C ALA A 15 -3.57 -11.48 -16.55
N THR A 16 -2.94 -10.51 -15.86
CA THR A 16 -3.36 -10.06 -14.53
C THR A 16 -4.65 -9.24 -14.60
N GLU A 17 -5.60 -9.52 -13.69
CA GLU A 17 -6.84 -8.74 -13.57
C GLU A 17 -6.55 -7.24 -13.38
N ALA A 18 -7.29 -6.36 -14.07
CA ALA A 18 -7.01 -4.92 -14.09
C ALA A 18 -6.97 -4.27 -12.69
N ASP A 19 -7.89 -4.65 -11.80
CA ASP A 19 -7.92 -4.14 -10.43
C ASP A 19 -6.72 -4.64 -9.61
N LEU A 20 -6.34 -5.91 -9.77
CA LEU A 20 -5.16 -6.47 -9.10
C LEU A 20 -3.88 -5.80 -9.59
N LYS A 21 -3.77 -5.56 -10.90
CA LYS A 21 -2.66 -4.81 -11.50
C LYS A 21 -2.58 -3.38 -10.96
N SER A 22 -3.72 -2.67 -10.93
CA SER A 22 -3.79 -1.30 -10.37
C SER A 22 -3.42 -1.25 -8.88
N ALA A 23 -3.83 -2.25 -8.10
CA ALA A 23 -3.49 -2.37 -6.69
C ALA A 23 -2.00 -2.65 -6.48
N ALA A 24 -1.40 -3.49 -7.33
CA ALA A 24 0.01 -3.79 -7.35
C ALA A 24 0.87 -2.58 -7.78
N GLU A 25 0.44 -1.81 -8.78
CA GLU A 25 1.08 -0.54 -9.18
C GLU A 25 1.06 0.47 -8.03
N SER A 26 -0.11 0.64 -7.40
CA SER A 26 -0.25 1.53 -6.23
C SER A 26 0.62 1.08 -5.05
N LEU A 27 0.85 -0.23 -4.88
CA LEU A 27 1.78 -0.75 -3.87
C LEU A 27 3.23 -0.45 -4.22
N LEU A 28 3.61 -0.58 -5.49
CA LEU A 28 4.97 -0.27 -5.95
C LEU A 28 5.29 1.21 -5.80
N GLU A 29 4.36 2.09 -6.17
CA GLU A 29 4.46 3.54 -5.93
C GLU A 29 4.61 3.84 -4.44
N ALA A 30 3.75 3.25 -3.60
CA ALA A 30 3.81 3.45 -2.16
C ALA A 30 5.18 3.08 -1.56
N ILE A 31 5.78 1.99 -2.04
CA ILE A 31 7.11 1.55 -1.62
C ILE A 31 8.19 2.52 -2.11
N SER A 32 8.11 2.94 -3.37
CA SER A 32 9.10 3.78 -4.02
C SER A 32 9.14 5.21 -3.45
N ASP A 33 7.98 5.74 -3.09
CA ASP A 33 7.83 7.10 -2.56
C ASP A 33 8.06 7.16 -1.04
N TRP A 34 8.25 6.04 -0.35
CA TRP A 34 8.55 6.10 1.07
C TRP A 34 9.98 6.62 1.31
N PRO A 35 10.23 7.50 2.30
CA PRO A 35 11.54 8.13 2.48
C PRO A 35 12.70 7.18 2.85
N THR A 36 12.41 5.94 3.26
CA THR A 36 13.40 4.92 3.59
C THR A 36 13.36 3.78 2.58
N SER A 37 14.50 3.14 2.36
CA SER A 37 14.58 2.01 1.42
C SER A 37 13.76 0.84 1.92
N ILE A 38 12.77 0.44 1.13
CA ILE A 38 11.87 -0.67 1.38
C ILE A 38 12.04 -1.69 0.26
N SER A 39 12.31 -2.94 0.63
CA SER A 39 12.53 -4.06 -0.31
C SER A 39 11.37 -5.04 -0.35
N GLU A 40 10.50 -5.01 0.67
CA GLU A 40 9.31 -5.86 0.77
C GLU A 40 8.09 -5.07 1.28
N PRO A 41 6.85 -5.39 0.83
CA PRO A 41 5.63 -4.76 1.34
C PRO A 41 5.44 -4.82 2.87
N SER A 42 5.98 -5.84 3.54
CA SER A 42 5.97 -5.94 5.02
C SER A 42 6.82 -4.89 5.72
N GLU A 43 7.89 -4.42 5.08
CA GLU A 43 8.74 -3.38 5.63
C GLU A 43 8.00 -2.04 5.64
N LEU A 44 7.23 -1.74 4.59
CA LEU A 44 6.34 -0.58 4.56
C LEU A 44 5.34 -0.56 5.71
N VAL A 45 4.73 -1.71 6.02
CA VAL A 45 3.84 -1.85 7.19
C VAL A 45 4.59 -1.56 8.49
N THR A 46 5.79 -2.11 8.65
CA THR A 46 6.63 -1.91 9.83
C THR A 46 6.92 -0.43 10.02
N GLU A 47 7.36 0.26 8.98
CA GLU A 47 7.63 1.69 8.98
C GLU A 47 6.39 2.51 9.35
N LEU A 48 5.24 2.22 8.75
CA LEU A 48 3.99 2.90 9.06
C LEU A 48 3.58 2.74 10.53
N LYS A 49 3.79 1.56 11.13
CA LYS A 49 3.51 1.31 12.55
C LYS A 49 4.41 2.12 13.49
N LEU A 50 5.60 2.55 13.05
CA LEU A 50 6.46 3.44 13.83
C LEU A 50 5.89 4.87 13.92
N HIS A 51 5.12 5.29 12.91
CA HIS A 51 4.56 6.64 12.83
C HIS A 51 3.09 6.73 13.23
N ILE A 52 2.34 5.65 13.04
CA ILE A 52 0.90 5.57 13.29
C ILE A 52 0.70 4.64 14.49
N ASN A 53 0.50 5.22 15.67
CA ASN A 53 0.23 4.48 16.91
C ASN A 53 -1.23 3.98 16.99
N SER A 54 -1.71 3.36 15.91
CA SER A 54 -3.04 2.78 15.78
C SER A 54 -3.06 1.75 14.65
N LYS A 55 -4.18 1.03 14.52
CA LYS A 55 -4.37 0.09 13.40
C LYS A 55 -4.22 0.80 12.06
N LEU A 56 -3.54 0.17 11.11
CA LEU A 56 -3.31 0.71 9.77
C LEU A 56 -4.55 0.54 8.89
N THR A 57 -5.66 1.18 9.27
CA THR A 57 -6.89 1.22 8.48
C THR A 57 -6.91 2.45 7.57
N PHE A 58 -7.77 2.44 6.54
CA PHE A 58 -7.99 3.60 5.66
C PHE A 58 -8.16 4.91 6.45
N LYS A 59 -9.04 4.92 7.46
CA LYS A 59 -9.35 6.12 8.24
C LYS A 59 -8.14 6.63 9.03
N ASN A 60 -7.35 5.73 9.62
CA ASN A 60 -6.20 6.12 10.43
C ASN A 60 -5.05 6.62 9.56
N ILE A 61 -4.82 5.98 8.40
CA ILE A 61 -3.83 6.42 7.41
C ILE A 61 -4.25 7.77 6.81
N GLU A 62 -5.52 7.95 6.45
CA GLU A 62 -6.03 9.23 5.94
C GLU A 62 -5.90 10.35 6.97
N ARG A 63 -6.17 10.05 8.25
CA ARG A 63 -5.97 11.01 9.35
C ARG A 63 -4.48 11.39 9.47
N PHE A 64 -3.58 10.42 9.40
CA PHE A 64 -2.14 10.67 9.47
C PHE A 64 -1.64 11.48 8.26
N LEU A 65 -2.12 11.20 7.05
CA LEU A 65 -1.82 11.99 5.86
C LEU A 65 -2.17 13.48 6.06
N LYS A 66 -3.33 13.76 6.66
CA LYS A 66 -3.79 15.13 6.95
C LYS A 66 -2.93 15.87 7.98
N THR A 67 -2.07 15.18 8.74
CA THR A 67 -1.14 15.84 9.68
C THR A 67 0.23 16.15 9.07
N GLN A 68 0.52 15.64 7.86
CA GLN A 68 1.80 15.85 7.19
C GLN A 68 1.88 17.27 6.60
N ARG A 69 3.11 17.73 6.35
CA ARG A 69 3.36 19.03 5.71
C ARG A 69 4.15 18.84 4.44
N VAL A 70 3.62 19.34 3.32
CA VAL A 70 4.21 19.16 1.98
C VAL A 70 5.68 19.56 1.94
N GLU A 71 6.07 20.63 2.63
CA GLU A 71 7.44 21.16 2.61
C GLU A 71 8.47 20.21 3.25
N LYS A 72 8.02 19.23 4.03
CA LYS A 72 8.89 18.28 4.76
C LYS A 72 8.63 16.83 4.40
N ASP A 73 7.39 16.51 4.04
CA ASP A 73 6.89 15.14 3.97
C ASP A 73 6.33 14.81 2.58
N ALA A 74 6.67 15.56 1.52
CA ALA A 74 6.11 15.37 0.16
C ALA A 74 6.07 13.90 -0.29
N TRP A 75 7.22 13.21 -0.31
CA TRP A 75 7.31 11.80 -0.71
C TRP A 75 6.49 10.88 0.21
N LYS A 76 6.53 11.13 1.52
CA LYS A 76 5.68 10.39 2.48
C LYS A 76 4.19 10.59 2.18
N MET A 77 3.77 11.79 1.79
CA MET A 77 2.39 12.08 1.42
C MET A 77 1.98 11.37 0.13
N GLU A 78 2.88 11.28 -0.84
CA GLU A 78 2.69 10.51 -2.09
C GLU A 78 2.52 9.02 -1.76
N SER A 79 3.45 8.45 -1.00
CA SER A 79 3.36 7.06 -0.54
C SER A 79 2.05 6.74 0.20
N LEU A 80 1.67 7.59 1.17
CA LEU A 80 0.40 7.44 1.90
C LEU A 80 -0.82 7.55 0.98
N SER A 81 -0.75 8.40 -0.05
CA SER A 81 -1.84 8.55 -1.03
C SER A 81 -1.99 7.31 -1.90
N SER A 82 -0.88 6.72 -2.36
CA SER A 82 -0.91 5.46 -3.10
C SER A 82 -1.43 4.32 -2.22
N ILE A 83 -1.05 4.23 -0.93
CA ILE A 83 -1.64 3.27 0.02
C ILE A 83 -3.16 3.42 0.11
N LEU A 84 -3.65 4.65 0.27
CA LEU A 84 -5.10 4.92 0.32
C LEU A 84 -5.80 4.55 -0.99
N ASN A 85 -5.09 4.60 -2.13
CA ASN A 85 -5.61 4.14 -3.41
C ASN A 85 -5.79 2.62 -3.44
N ILE A 86 -4.83 1.85 -2.90
CA ILE A 86 -4.97 0.39 -2.78
C ILE A 86 -6.24 0.02 -2.00
N PHE A 87 -6.49 0.71 -0.88
CA PHE A 87 -7.74 0.53 -0.14
C PHE A 87 -8.98 0.82 -0.99
N LYS A 88 -8.98 1.84 -1.85
CA LYS A 88 -10.13 2.17 -2.70
C LYS A 88 -10.38 1.11 -3.76
N ILE A 89 -9.32 0.57 -4.36
CA ILE A 89 -9.40 -0.49 -5.38
C ILE A 89 -9.97 -1.78 -4.77
N GLU A 90 -9.43 -2.19 -3.61
CA GLU A 90 -9.85 -3.43 -2.94
C GLU A 90 -11.16 -3.26 -2.12
N ARG A 91 -11.67 -2.03 -2.00
CA ARG A 91 -12.93 -1.76 -1.30
C ARG A 91 -14.12 -2.14 -2.16
N ASN A 92 -14.56 -3.38 -1.98
CA ASN A 92 -15.91 -3.78 -2.36
C ASN A 92 -16.93 -3.27 -1.32
N GLU A 93 -18.22 -3.15 -1.64
CA GLU A 93 -19.27 -2.54 -0.78
C GLU A 93 -19.37 -3.14 0.64
N ILE A 94 -18.72 -4.28 0.88
CA ILE A 94 -18.72 -5.06 2.12
C ILE A 94 -17.48 -4.79 2.99
N VAL A 95 -16.47 -4.05 2.51
CA VAL A 95 -15.21 -3.85 3.23
C VAL A 95 -15.33 -2.69 4.23
N ASP A 96 -15.56 -3.12 5.48
CA ASP A 96 -15.59 -2.33 6.71
C ASP A 96 -14.41 -1.36 6.81
N GLY A 97 -14.65 -0.20 7.43
CA GLY A 97 -13.61 0.78 7.77
C GLY A 97 -12.55 0.28 8.78
N GLU A 98 -12.59 -1.03 9.09
CA GLU A 98 -11.73 -1.76 10.01
C GLU A 98 -10.72 -2.67 9.28
N LEU A 99 -10.79 -2.82 7.95
CA LEU A 99 -9.79 -3.60 7.22
C LEU A 99 -8.40 -2.98 7.42
N GLU A 100 -7.46 -3.79 7.90
CA GLU A 100 -6.08 -3.37 8.15
C GLU A 100 -5.21 -3.61 6.91
N LEU A 101 -4.26 -2.70 6.66
CA LEU A 101 -3.36 -2.73 5.50
C LEU A 101 -2.64 -4.08 5.38
N GLU A 102 -2.20 -4.67 6.48
CA GLU A 102 -1.52 -5.97 6.50
C GLU A 102 -2.34 -7.08 5.84
N VAL A 103 -3.64 -7.14 6.16
CA VAL A 103 -4.56 -8.13 5.59
C VAL A 103 -4.75 -7.88 4.10
N LEU A 104 -4.83 -6.60 3.72
CA LEU A 104 -5.01 -6.19 2.34
C LEU A 104 -3.78 -6.53 1.49
N LEU A 105 -2.58 -6.22 1.98
CA LEU A 105 -1.33 -6.59 1.31
C LEU A 105 -1.18 -8.11 1.21
N GLN A 106 -1.57 -8.86 2.25
CA GLN A 106 -1.56 -10.31 2.18
C GLN A 106 -2.49 -10.85 1.07
N ARG A 107 -3.67 -10.24 0.87
CA ARG A 107 -4.59 -10.64 -0.21
C ARG A 107 -4.00 -10.39 -1.59
N ILE A 108 -3.46 -9.18 -1.81
CA ILE A 108 -2.84 -8.81 -3.09
C ILE A 108 -1.67 -9.74 -3.38
N THR A 109 -0.72 -9.86 -2.45
CA THR A 109 0.48 -10.67 -2.63
C THR A 109 0.18 -12.15 -2.83
N ASN A 110 -0.90 -12.69 -2.21
CA ASN A 110 -1.34 -14.05 -2.47
C ASN A 110 -1.95 -14.23 -3.87
N ARG A 111 -2.69 -13.23 -4.38
CA ARG A 111 -3.28 -13.26 -5.73
C ARG A 111 -2.24 -13.13 -6.84
N LEU A 112 -1.11 -12.47 -6.56
CA LEU A 112 0.00 -12.31 -7.50
C LEU A 112 0.90 -13.56 -7.63
N LYS A 113 0.86 -14.49 -6.66
CA LYS A 113 1.65 -15.73 -6.66
C LYS A 113 1.02 -16.88 -7.47
N ILE A 114 -0.11 -16.64 -8.14
CA ILE A 114 -0.92 -17.67 -8.81
C ILE A 114 -0.44 -17.85 -10.25
#